data_AF-A0A0B1SIG9-F1
#
_entry.id   AF-A0A0B1SIG9-F1
#
_cell.length_a   1.000
_cell.length_b   1.000
_cell.length_c   1.000
_cell.angle_alpha   90.00
_cell.angle_beta   90.00
_cell.angle_gamma   90.00
#
_symmetry.space_group_name_H-M   'P 1'
#
loop_
_entity.id
_entity.type
_entity.pdbx_description
1 polymer ?
#
loop_
_entity_poly.entity_id
_entity_poly.type
_entity_poly.pdbx_seq_one_letter_code
_entity_poly.pdbx_strand_id
1 'polypeptide(L)'
;MATTATSAYHVAQLIDKMMSVDKDYRFMAVNDLMRELQTNNMRLDDDSEKKVVRMLIRLLDDNNGEVQNLAVKCLGTVTQRVKEAQISFFFLR
;
A
#
# COMPACT_ATOMS: atom_id res chain seq x y z
N MET A 1 -22.66 3.60 13.19
CA MET A 1 -21.24 3.18 13.06
C MET A 1 -20.87 3.30 11.59
N ALA A 2 -20.23 4.40 11.20
CA ALA A 2 -19.84 4.62 9.81
C ALA A 2 -18.61 3.78 9.51
N THR A 3 -18.74 2.80 8.62
CA THR A 3 -17.62 2.11 8.01
C THR A 3 -16.84 3.14 7.18
N THR A 4 -15.76 3.67 7.73
CA THR A 4 -14.84 4.54 7.00
C THR A 4 -14.17 3.69 5.94
N ALA A 5 -14.71 3.72 4.71
CA ALA A 5 -13.90 3.50 3.54
C ALA A 5 -12.70 4.44 3.68
N THR A 6 -11.50 3.88 3.83
CA THR A 6 -10.27 4.67 3.84
C THR A 6 -10.31 5.52 2.59
N SER A 7 -10.37 6.84 2.78
CA SER A 7 -10.64 7.74 1.67
C SER A 7 -9.48 7.62 0.68
N ALA A 8 -9.76 7.58 -0.62
CA ALA A 8 -8.71 7.63 -1.66
C ALA A 8 -7.71 8.79 -1.43
N TYR A 9 -8.16 9.82 -0.71
CA TYR A 9 -7.34 10.91 -0.20
C TYR A 9 -6.23 10.45 0.77
N HIS A 10 -6.51 9.56 1.74
CA HIS A 10 -5.49 9.02 2.64
C HIS A 10 -4.42 8.23 1.88
N VAL A 11 -4.84 7.41 0.91
CA VAL A 11 -3.89 6.69 0.04
C VAL A 11 -3.03 7.67 -0.75
N ALA A 12 -3.62 8.73 -1.30
CA ALA A 12 -2.87 9.78 -1.99
C ALA A 12 -1.84 10.45 -1.06
N GLN A 13 -2.21 10.76 0.19
CA GLN A 13 -1.28 11.34 1.16
C GLN A 13 -0.10 10.41 1.49
N LEU A 14 -0.33 9.10 1.60
CA LEU A 14 0.75 8.13 1.79
C LEU A 14 1.69 8.12 0.58
N ILE A 15 1.14 8.10 -0.64
CA ILE A 15 1.93 8.15 -1.87
C ILE A 15 2.77 9.43 -1.96
N ASP A 16 2.21 10.58 -1.60
CA ASP A 16 2.96 11.85 -1.59
C ASP A 16 4.14 11.79 -0.61
N LYS A 17 3.93 11.22 0.58
CA LYS A 17 5.01 11.01 1.56
C LYS A 17 6.08 10.02 1.09
N MET A 18 5.70 9.00 0.31
CA MET A 18 6.65 8.06 -0.32
C MET A 18 7.57 8.74 -1.34
N MET A 19 7.22 9.94 -1.83
CA MET A 19 8.07 10.73 -2.73
C MET A 19 8.93 11.77 -2.00
N SER A 20 8.86 11.83 -0.66
CA SER A 20 9.63 12.78 0.13
C SER A 20 11.14 12.61 -0.06
N VAL A 21 11.89 13.70 -0.04
CA VAL A 21 13.37 13.67 -0.02
C VAL A 21 13.91 13.03 1.27
N ASP A 22 13.14 13.12 2.34
CA ASP A 22 13.48 12.58 3.65
C ASP A 22 13.14 11.08 3.72
N LYS A 23 14.16 10.28 4.03
CA LYS A 23 14.05 8.82 4.13
C LYS A 23 13.05 8.38 5.19
N ASP A 24 12.91 9.12 6.29
CA ASP A 24 12.06 8.73 7.41
C ASP A 24 10.59 8.90 7.04
N TYR A 25 10.25 9.95 6.29
CA TYR A 25 8.92 10.10 5.72
C TYR A 25 8.56 8.98 4.74
N ARG A 26 9.50 8.60 3.87
CA ARG A 26 9.28 7.49 2.94
C ARG A 26 9.08 6.17 3.70
N PHE A 27 9.97 5.88 4.65
CA PHE A 27 9.90 4.68 5.47
C PHE A 27 8.58 4.60 6.26
N MET A 28 8.21 5.68 6.95
CA MET A 28 6.95 5.76 7.70
C MET A 28 5.75 5.53 6.78
N ALA A 29 5.71 6.18 5.61
CA ALA A 29 4.60 6.03 4.68
C ALA A 29 4.42 4.58 4.17
N VAL A 30 5.51 3.88 3.84
CA VAL A 30 5.42 2.47 3.40
C VAL A 30 5.02 1.57 4.57
N ASN A 31 5.51 1.82 5.79
CA ASN A 31 5.17 1.04 6.97
C ASN A 31 3.69 1.22 7.35
N ASP A 32 3.19 2.45 7.32
CA ASP A 32 1.79 2.77 7.60
C ASP A 32 0.87 2.11 6.57
N LEU A 33 1.19 2.23 5.28
CA LEU A 33 0.48 1.53 4.21
C LEU A 33 0.44 0.02 4.46
N MET A 34 1.58 -0.60 4.79
CA MET A 34 1.66 -2.04 5.04
C MET A 34 0.81 -2.47 6.24
N ARG A 35 0.81 -1.70 7.33
CA ARG A 35 0.01 -1.98 8.54
C ARG A 35 -1.49 -1.85 8.27
N GLU A 36 -1.90 -0.82 7.55
CA GLU A 36 -3.29 -0.65 7.12
C GLU A 36 -3.72 -1.80 6.18
N LEU A 37 -2.79 -2.23 5.33
CA LEU A 37 -2.94 -3.41 4.49
C LEU A 37 -2.82 -4.75 5.23
N GLN A 38 -2.54 -4.81 6.52
CA GLN A 38 -2.53 -6.07 7.28
C GLN A 38 -3.71 -6.15 8.24
N THR A 39 -4.09 -5.02 8.81
CA THR A 39 -5.21 -4.91 9.77
C THR A 39 -6.60 -4.92 9.13
N ASN A 40 -6.70 -5.02 7.80
CA ASN A 40 -7.95 -4.87 7.03
C ASN A 40 -8.65 -3.52 7.22
N ASN A 41 -7.93 -2.52 7.77
CA ASN A 41 -8.44 -1.18 7.98
C ASN A 41 -8.49 -0.36 6.69
N MET A 42 -7.81 -0.81 5.63
CA MET A 42 -7.82 -0.18 4.33
C MET A 42 -8.28 -1.12 3.22
N ARG A 43 -9.23 -0.62 2.43
CA ARG A 43 -9.67 -1.20 1.15
C ARG A 43 -9.21 -0.28 0.02
N LEU A 44 -8.48 -0.83 -0.93
CA LEU A 44 -8.06 -0.14 -2.14
C LEU A 44 -9.09 -0.40 -3.23
N ASP A 45 -9.46 0.63 -3.98
CA ASP A 45 -10.10 0.46 -5.28
C ASP A 45 -9.04 0.18 -6.36
N ASP A 46 -9.48 -0.25 -7.54
CA ASP A 46 -8.60 -0.65 -8.64
C ASP A 46 -7.59 0.45 -9.03
N ASP A 47 -7.98 1.72 -8.94
CA ASP A 47 -7.13 2.84 -9.31
C ASP A 47 -6.10 3.15 -8.22
N SER A 48 -6.50 3.11 -6.96
CA SER A 48 -5.61 3.28 -5.81
C SER A 48 -4.60 2.15 -5.73
N GLU A 49 -5.02 0.91 -5.98
CA GLU A 49 -4.14 -0.26 -6.03
C GLU A 49 -3.04 -0.08 -7.10
N LYS A 50 -3.41 0.27 -8.34
CA LYS A 50 -2.43 0.52 -9.41
C LYS A 50 -1.42 1.61 -9.05
N LYS A 51 -1.89 2.70 -8.40
CA LYS A 51 -1.03 3.80 -7.97
C LYS A 51 -0.06 3.36 -6.87
N VAL A 52 -0.56 2.63 -5.87
CA VAL A 52 0.26 2.06 -4.78
C VAL A 52 1.31 1.10 -5.34
N VAL A 53 0.92 0.15 -6.19
CA VAL A 53 1.84 -0.82 -6.80
C VAL A 53 2.93 -0.09 -7.61
N ARG A 54 2.56 0.90 -8.42
CA ARG A 54 3.54 1.69 -9.19
C ARG A 54 4.52 2.43 -8.28
N MET A 55 4.03 3.01 -7.19
CA MET A 55 4.89 3.72 -6.24
C MET A 55 5.84 2.75 -5.51
N LEU A 56 5.35 1.60 -5.06
CA LEU A 56 6.18 0.58 -4.43
C LEU A 56 7.25 0.01 -5.36
N ILE A 57 6.93 -0.21 -6.64
CA ILE A 57 7.91 -0.63 -7.66
C ILE A 57 9.01 0.43 -7.80
N ARG A 58 8.66 1.72 -7.83
CA ARG A 58 9.65 2.80 -7.88
C ARG A 58 10.56 2.82 -6.64
N LEU A 59 10.03 2.50 -5.46
CA LEU A 59 10.82 2.44 -4.23
C LEU A 59 11.76 1.23 -4.15
N LEU A 60 11.67 0.27 -5.08
CA LEU A 60 12.69 -0.78 -5.21
C LEU A 60 14.05 -0.20 -5.62
N ASP A 61 14.05 0.96 -6.28
CA ASP A 61 15.27 1.70 -6.66
C ASP A 61 15.58 2.85 -5.68
N ASP A 62 15.03 2.83 -4.45
CA ASP A 62 15.31 3.87 -3.46
C ASP A 62 16.79 3.85 -3.02
N ASN A 63 17.37 5.04 -2.83
CA ASN A 63 18.76 5.18 -2.37
C ASN A 63 19.00 4.60 -0.96
N ASN A 64 17.93 4.35 -0.18
CA ASN A 64 18.01 3.77 1.15
C ASN A 64 17.51 2.30 1.15
N GLY A 65 18.40 1.38 1.54
CA GLY A 65 18.10 -0.05 1.55
C GLY A 65 17.00 -0.48 2.53
N GLU A 66 16.75 0.26 3.61
CA GLU A 66 15.65 -0.06 4.52
C GLU A 66 14.29 0.25 3.89
N VAL A 67 14.21 1.38 3.16
CA VAL A 67 13.02 1.75 2.38
C VAL A 67 12.78 0.73 1.27
N GLN A 68 13.83 0.29 0.55
CA GLN A 68 13.73 -0.77 -0.46
C GLN A 68 13.18 -2.07 0.13
N ASN A 69 13.78 -2.55 1.23
CA ASN A 69 13.37 -3.78 1.89
C ASN A 69 11.90 -3.72 2.35
N LEU A 70 11.47 -2.56 2.85
CA LEU A 70 10.10 -2.34 3.28
C LEU A 70 9.13 -2.31 2.09
N ALA A 71 9.52 -1.70 0.96
CA ALA A 71 8.73 -1.71 -0.27
C ALA A 71 8.53 -3.12 -0.82
N VAL A 72 9.57 -3.97 -0.82
CA VAL A 72 9.47 -5.38 -1.21
C VAL A 72 8.46 -6.14 -0.34
N LYS A 73 8.52 -5.96 0.98
CA LYS A 73 7.58 -6.60 1.92
C LYS A 73 6.14 -6.10 1.71
N CYS A 74 5.97 -4.81 1.45
CA CYS A 74 4.66 -4.22 1.20
C CYS A 74 4.05 -4.75 -0.11
N LEU A 75 4.84 -4.91 -1.18
CA LEU A 75 4.38 -5.54 -2.43
C LEU A 75 3.89 -6.97 -2.22
N GLY A 76 4.59 -7.75 -1.39
CA GLY A 76 4.13 -9.07 -0.99
C GLY A 76 2.76 -9.04 -0.31
N THR A 77 2.54 -8.08 0.58
CA THR A 77 1.25 -7.88 1.29
C THR A 77 0.12 -7.49 0.32
N VAL A 78 0.37 -6.55 -0.60
CA VAL A 78 -0.62 -6.15 -1.63
C VAL A 78 -1.01 -7.35 -2.50
N THR A 79 -0.02 -8.14 -2.94
CA THR A 79 -0.27 -9.31 -3.80
C THR A 79 -1.11 -10.37 -3.09
N GLN A 80 -0.88 -10.60 -1.80
CA GLN A 80 -1.69 -11.53 -0.99
C GLN A 80 -3.14 -11.06 -0.90
N ARG A 81 -3.35 -9.77 -0.61
CA ARG A 81 -4.68 -9.15 -0.55
C ARG A 81 -5.48 -9.30 -1.85
N VAL A 82 -4.85 -9.07 -3.01
CA VAL A 82 -5.50 -9.23 -4.31
C VAL A 82 -5.94 -10.67 -4.54
N LYS A 83 -5.07 -11.64 -4.21
CA LYS A 83 -5.39 -13.07 -4.33
C LYS A 83 -6.59 -13.44 -3.45
N GLU A 84 -6.61 -12.98 -2.20
CA GLU A 84 -7.73 -13.23 -1.27
C GLU A 84 -9.05 -12.63 -1.79
N ALA A 85 -9.01 -11.40 -2.30
CA ALA A 85 -10.19 -10.74 -2.88
C ALA A 85 -10.73 -11.50 -4.11
N GLN A 86 -9.85 -11.96 -5.00
CA GLN A 86 -10.23 -12.77 -6.18
C GLN A 86 -10.83 -14.12 -5.78
N ILE A 87 -10.25 -14.81 -4.80
CA ILE A 87 -10.79 -16.07 -4.26
C ILE A 87 -12.17 -15.82 -3.66
N SER A 88 -12.32 -14.78 -2.84
CA SER A 88 -13.61 -14.44 -2.23
C SER A 88 -14.67 -14.11 -3.29
N PHE A 89 -14.30 -13.43 -4.37
CA PHE A 89 -15.23 -13.13 -5.47
C PHE A 89 -15.70 -14.40 -6.19
N PHE A 90 -14.80 -15.38 -6.38
CA PHE A 90 -15.14 -16.66 -7.00
C PHE A 90 -16.17 -17.46 -6.19
N PHE A 91 -16.06 -17.51 -4.87
CA PHE A 91 -17.02 -18.23 -4.01
C PHE A 91 -18.38 -17.54 -3.86
N LEU A 92 -18.48 -16.25 -4.19
CA LEU A 92 -19.71 -15.46 -4.09
C LEU A 92 -20.51 -15.41 -5.41
N ARG A 93 -20.07 -16.16 -6.43
CA ARG A 93 -20.71 -16.26 -7.74
C ARG A 93 -21.19 -17.69 -7.98
#